data_AF-A0AAV5GB72-F1
#
_entry.id   AF-A0AAV5GB72-F1
#
_cell.length_a   1.000
_cell.length_b   1.000
_cell.length_c   1.000
_cell.angle_alpha   90.00
_cell.angle_beta   90.00
_cell.angle_gamma   90.00
#
_symmetry.space_group_name_H-M   'P 1'
#
loop_
_entity.id
_entity.type
_entity.pdbx_description
1 polymer ?
#
loop_
_entity_poly.entity_id
_entity_poly.type
_entity_poly.pdbx_seq_one_letter_code
_entity_poly.pdbx_strand_id
1 'polypeptide(L)'
;MDSVASSLPKGFSLVGGIPLKSQDFAASIIFIVAFGLLIPLAFWRIIHKPTRSTVLIRPCVVLVARIATYAIRAVEANGNYAEGLFIAEQILLLLGLLPLCEPLISLLKFHVRRNWIPTPENVRDKSILGRVLWLLETALLVGIILGVVAGSKTSDAMSDPDELSSLKSYRYGISGLTLFVIVTAPIVAGFCTFQEGLPRQPLAFLVCCGAILLIPSIYKLDITLHPPSSFSASSKATFYCLSALPEWILVTVYLGVDLESLFAVKEGQWKERVAKKMRKGKWTGPYVARDEFEMHETRADGVQRTAWEDKV
;
A
#
# COMPACT_ATOMS: atom_id res chain seq x y z
N MET A 1 -9.51 -25.89 -20.23
CA MET A 1 -10.18 -24.67 -19.74
C MET A 1 -11.61 -24.97 -19.32
N ASP A 2 -12.39 -25.73 -20.13
CA ASP A 2 -13.78 -26.06 -19.80
C ASP A 2 -13.95 -26.90 -18.52
N SER A 3 -13.01 -27.79 -18.20
CA SER A 3 -13.08 -28.67 -17.02
C SER A 3 -13.03 -27.94 -15.67
N VAL A 4 -12.22 -26.89 -15.54
CA VAL A 4 -12.05 -26.15 -14.28
C VAL A 4 -13.22 -25.19 -14.04
N ALA A 5 -13.73 -24.57 -15.10
CA ALA A 5 -14.88 -23.68 -14.97
C ALA A 5 -16.18 -24.44 -14.65
N SER A 6 -16.31 -25.67 -15.16
CA SER A 6 -17.43 -26.55 -14.84
C SER A 6 -17.36 -27.13 -13.43
N SER A 7 -16.19 -27.11 -12.77
CA SER A 7 -16.00 -27.66 -11.43
C SER A 7 -16.10 -26.63 -10.30
N LEU A 8 -16.17 -25.33 -10.61
CA LEU A 8 -16.26 -24.31 -9.57
C LEU A 8 -17.66 -24.28 -8.93
N PRO A 9 -17.74 -24.27 -7.58
CA PRO A 9 -19.02 -24.21 -6.88
C PRO A 9 -19.78 -22.91 -7.20
N LYS A 10 -21.10 -22.98 -7.24
CA LYS A 10 -21.96 -21.80 -7.51
C LYS A 10 -21.65 -20.68 -6.50
N GLY A 11 -21.37 -19.49 -7.02
CA GLY A 11 -21.04 -18.32 -6.21
C GLY A 11 -19.57 -18.24 -5.79
N PHE A 12 -18.68 -19.05 -6.36
CA PHE A 12 -17.24 -18.80 -6.32
C PHE A 12 -16.93 -17.52 -7.09
N SER A 13 -16.39 -16.52 -6.37
CA SER A 13 -16.06 -15.22 -6.94
C SER A 13 -14.60 -15.21 -7.38
N LEU A 14 -14.32 -14.82 -8.62
CA LEU A 14 -12.96 -14.71 -9.16
C LEU A 14 -12.65 -13.26 -9.50
N VAL A 15 -11.56 -12.75 -8.95
CA VAL A 15 -11.10 -11.41 -9.31
C VAL A 15 -10.55 -11.48 -10.73
N GLY A 16 -11.18 -10.76 -11.66
CA GLY A 16 -10.83 -10.78 -13.09
C GLY A 16 -11.38 -11.97 -13.89
N GLY A 17 -12.01 -12.96 -13.26
CA GLY A 17 -12.50 -14.16 -13.96
C GLY A 17 -11.38 -15.02 -14.57
N ILE A 18 -11.77 -16.01 -15.39
CA ILE A 18 -10.83 -16.97 -15.99
C ILE A 18 -10.12 -16.30 -17.19
N PRO A 19 -8.78 -16.33 -17.27
CA PRO A 19 -8.05 -15.74 -18.38
C PRO A 19 -8.44 -16.35 -19.74
N LEU A 20 -8.84 -15.51 -20.71
CA LEU A 20 -9.16 -15.93 -22.08
C LEU A 20 -8.14 -15.35 -23.08
N LYS A 21 -7.80 -16.15 -24.09
CA LYS A 21 -6.74 -15.86 -25.06
C LYS A 21 -6.89 -14.52 -25.79
N SER A 22 -8.09 -14.15 -26.25
CA SER A 22 -8.27 -12.97 -27.10
C SER A 22 -8.24 -11.64 -26.35
N GLN A 23 -8.69 -11.62 -25.09
CA GLN A 23 -8.89 -10.37 -24.34
C GLN A 23 -7.85 -10.17 -23.23
N ASP A 24 -7.63 -11.18 -22.40
CA ASP A 24 -6.72 -11.04 -21.25
C ASP A 24 -5.26 -11.04 -21.69
N PHE A 25 -4.91 -11.72 -22.79
CA PHE A 25 -3.53 -11.73 -23.27
C PHE A 25 -3.06 -10.32 -23.62
N ALA A 26 -3.77 -9.64 -24.53
CA ALA A 26 -3.42 -8.29 -24.96
C ALA A 26 -3.43 -7.29 -23.80
N ALA A 27 -4.49 -7.31 -22.98
CA ALA A 27 -4.60 -6.41 -21.83
C ALA A 27 -3.48 -6.66 -20.80
N SER A 28 -3.14 -7.92 -20.52
CA SER A 28 -2.05 -8.24 -19.59
C SER A 28 -0.70 -7.77 -20.11
N ILE A 29 -0.40 -7.91 -21.41
CA ILE A 29 0.83 -7.34 -22.00
C ILE A 29 0.88 -5.81 -21.84
N ILE A 30 -0.24 -5.12 -22.10
CA ILE A 30 -0.32 -3.66 -21.92
C ILE A 30 0.01 -3.27 -20.47
N PHE A 31 -0.57 -3.96 -19.48
CA PHE A 31 -0.30 -3.67 -18.08
C PHE A 31 1.11 -4.08 -17.64
N ILE A 32 1.68 -5.17 -18.16
CA ILE A 32 3.09 -5.51 -17.93
C ILE A 32 3.99 -4.36 -18.39
N VAL A 33 3.78 -3.84 -19.60
CA VAL A 33 4.55 -2.72 -20.13
C VAL A 33 4.32 -1.46 -19.30
N ALA A 34 3.06 -1.14 -18.98
CA ALA A 34 2.72 0.05 -18.20
C ALA A 34 3.36 0.06 -16.81
N PHE A 35 3.33 -1.06 -16.09
CA PHE A 35 4.05 -1.20 -14.82
C PHE A 35 5.57 -1.25 -15.05
N GLY A 36 6.06 -1.95 -16.07
CA GLY A 36 7.49 -2.01 -16.42
C GLY A 36 8.13 -0.64 -16.64
N LEU A 37 7.40 0.30 -17.27
CA LEU A 37 7.84 1.68 -17.47
C LEU A 37 8.00 2.46 -16.16
N LEU A 38 7.40 2.02 -15.06
CA LEU A 38 7.59 2.63 -13.74
C LEU A 38 8.86 2.14 -13.02
N ILE A 39 9.50 1.05 -13.48
CA ILE A 39 10.71 0.50 -12.83
C ILE A 39 11.86 1.51 -12.81
N PRO A 40 12.23 2.20 -13.92
CA PRO A 40 13.30 3.19 -13.90
C PRO A 40 13.01 4.33 -12.92
N LEU A 41 11.75 4.77 -12.84
CA LEU A 41 11.31 5.82 -11.92
C LEU A 41 11.41 5.34 -10.45
N ALA A 42 10.96 4.13 -10.16
CA ALA A 42 11.07 3.51 -8.83
C ALA A 42 12.54 3.40 -8.40
N PHE A 43 13.41 2.92 -9.30
CA PHE A 43 14.83 2.78 -9.03
C PHE A 43 15.51 4.13 -8.77
N TRP A 44 15.22 5.14 -9.61
CA TRP A 44 15.69 6.50 -9.43
C TRP A 44 15.30 7.06 -8.05
N ARG A 45 14.03 6.91 -7.65
CA ARG A 45 13.51 7.40 -6.37
C ARG A 45 14.16 6.72 -5.15
N ILE A 46 14.53 5.44 -5.27
CA ILE A 46 15.19 4.70 -4.18
C ILE A 46 16.67 5.13 -4.02
N ILE A 47 17.36 5.40 -5.13
CA ILE A 47 18.79 5.76 -5.11
C ILE A 47 19.02 7.22 -4.74
N HIS A 48 18.19 8.13 -5.24
CA HIS A 48 18.41 9.55 -5.08
C HIS A 48 18.09 10.00 -3.64
N LYS A 49 19.15 10.25 -2.84
CA LYS A 49 19.07 10.57 -1.40
C LYS A 49 18.05 11.68 -1.04
N PRO A 50 17.93 12.78 -1.80
CA PRO A 50 16.95 13.83 -1.50
C PRO A 50 15.51 13.33 -1.48
N THR A 51 15.13 12.49 -2.44
CA THR A 51 13.75 12.02 -2.64
C THR A 51 13.45 10.66 -2.00
N ARG A 52 14.46 9.99 -1.44
CA ARG A 52 14.31 8.66 -0.86
C ARG A 52 13.41 8.69 0.37
N SER A 53 12.34 7.91 0.33
CA SER A 53 11.40 7.72 1.44
C SER A 53 11.10 6.23 1.63
N THR A 54 11.06 5.77 2.88
CA THR A 54 10.71 4.36 3.18
C THR A 54 9.26 4.05 2.82
N VAL A 55 8.41 5.08 2.69
CA VAL A 55 7.01 4.97 2.25
C VAL A 55 6.92 4.39 0.84
N LEU A 56 7.94 4.58 0.00
CA LEU A 56 7.96 4.08 -1.39
C LEU A 56 8.26 2.58 -1.49
N ILE A 57 8.73 1.94 -0.42
CA ILE A 57 9.09 0.51 -0.45
C ILE A 57 7.86 -0.35 -0.81
N ARG A 58 6.69 -0.07 -0.20
CA ARG A 58 5.47 -0.84 -0.43
C ARG A 58 4.91 -0.68 -1.85
N PRO A 59 4.78 0.53 -2.42
CA PRO A 59 4.47 0.70 -3.84
C PRO A 59 5.42 -0.03 -4.78
N CYS A 60 6.72 -0.08 -4.47
CA CYS A 60 7.69 -0.82 -5.28
C CYS A 60 7.47 -2.34 -5.22
N VAL A 61 7.09 -2.89 -4.06
CA VAL A 61 6.72 -4.30 -3.93
C VAL A 61 5.45 -4.59 -4.74
N VAL A 62 4.45 -3.72 -4.68
CA VAL A 62 3.21 -3.87 -5.46
C VAL A 62 3.48 -3.79 -6.95
N LEU A 63 4.34 -2.87 -7.39
CA LEU A 63 4.80 -2.73 -8.76
C LEU A 63 5.35 -4.08 -9.29
N VAL A 64 6.29 -4.69 -8.58
CA VAL A 64 6.86 -5.99 -8.97
C VAL A 64 5.80 -7.10 -8.92
N ALA A 65 4.99 -7.13 -7.86
CA ALA A 65 3.91 -8.12 -7.71
C ALA A 65 2.91 -8.05 -8.86
N ARG A 66 2.57 -6.85 -9.36
CA ARG A 66 1.65 -6.64 -10.48
C ARG A 66 2.22 -7.08 -11.81
N ILE A 67 3.51 -6.82 -12.06
CA ILE A 67 4.19 -7.36 -13.24
C ILE A 67 4.10 -8.89 -13.23
N ALA A 68 4.37 -9.53 -12.08
CA ALA A 68 4.23 -10.98 -11.94
C ALA A 68 2.78 -11.45 -12.14
N THR A 69 1.79 -10.76 -11.56
CA THR A 69 0.36 -11.08 -11.73
C THR A 69 -0.04 -11.10 -13.20
N TYR A 70 0.27 -10.04 -13.95
CA TYR A 70 -0.12 -9.95 -15.36
C TYR A 70 0.71 -10.87 -16.25
N ALA A 71 1.97 -11.17 -15.89
CA ALA A 71 2.76 -12.17 -16.58
C ALA A 71 2.14 -13.57 -16.45
N ILE A 72 1.73 -13.96 -15.24
CA ILE A 72 1.00 -15.22 -14.99
C ILE A 72 -0.28 -15.24 -15.83
N ARG A 73 -1.10 -14.18 -15.73
CA ARG A 73 -2.36 -14.07 -16.47
C ARG A 73 -2.18 -14.17 -17.99
N ALA A 74 -1.10 -13.60 -18.54
CA ALA A 74 -0.76 -13.71 -19.96
C ALA A 74 -0.36 -15.14 -20.36
N VAL A 75 0.42 -15.84 -19.52
CA VAL A 75 0.81 -17.23 -19.75
C VAL A 75 -0.41 -18.16 -19.75
N GLU A 76 -1.33 -17.97 -18.80
CA GLU A 76 -2.57 -18.73 -18.70
C GLU A 76 -3.50 -18.47 -19.89
N ALA A 77 -3.63 -17.21 -20.30
CA ALA A 77 -4.41 -16.83 -21.49
C ALA A 77 -3.86 -17.46 -22.78
N ASN A 78 -2.54 -17.74 -22.84
CA ASN A 78 -1.92 -18.38 -24.01
C ASN A 78 -2.07 -19.92 -24.03
N GLY A 79 -2.80 -20.50 -23.07
CA GLY A 79 -3.12 -21.94 -23.02
C GLY A 79 -2.18 -22.78 -22.14
N ASN A 80 -1.17 -22.17 -21.51
CA ASN A 80 -0.33 -22.85 -20.52
C ASN A 80 -0.95 -22.71 -19.12
N TYR A 81 -2.11 -23.33 -18.95
CA TYR A 81 -2.88 -23.27 -17.72
C TYR A 81 -2.33 -24.27 -16.69
N ALA A 82 -1.97 -23.78 -15.51
CA ALA A 82 -1.66 -24.61 -14.36
C ALA A 82 -2.46 -24.11 -13.15
N GLU A 83 -3.10 -25.02 -12.42
CA GLU A 83 -3.94 -24.67 -11.27
C GLU A 83 -3.18 -23.86 -10.20
N GLY A 84 -1.92 -24.21 -9.94
CA GLY A 84 -1.08 -23.47 -9.00
C GLY A 84 -0.74 -22.04 -9.46
N LEU A 85 -0.62 -21.80 -10.77
CA LEU A 85 -0.44 -20.45 -11.32
C LEU A 85 -1.71 -19.62 -11.10
N PHE A 86 -2.88 -20.24 -11.31
CA PHE A 86 -4.16 -19.57 -11.15
C PHE A 86 -4.44 -19.19 -9.70
N ILE A 87 -4.15 -20.11 -8.76
CA ILE A 87 -4.22 -19.82 -7.32
C ILE A 87 -3.27 -18.67 -6.95
N ALA A 88 -2.03 -18.71 -7.44
CA ALA A 88 -1.06 -17.64 -7.20
C ALA A 88 -1.54 -16.29 -7.75
N GLU A 89 -2.12 -16.27 -8.96
CA GLU A 89 -2.73 -15.08 -9.55
C GLU A 89 -3.82 -14.50 -8.65
N GLN A 90 -4.77 -15.34 -8.21
CA GLN A 90 -5.88 -14.90 -7.34
C GLN A 90 -5.38 -14.35 -6.00
N ILE A 91 -4.35 -14.96 -5.41
CA ILE A 91 -3.71 -14.45 -4.18
C ILE A 91 -3.11 -13.06 -4.41
N LEU A 92 -2.35 -12.88 -5.49
CA LEU A 92 -1.74 -11.60 -5.82
C LEU A 92 -2.78 -10.51 -6.12
N LEU A 93 -3.88 -10.85 -6.81
CA LEU A 93 -4.97 -9.93 -7.12
C LEU A 93 -5.72 -9.49 -5.85
N LEU A 94 -5.98 -10.42 -4.94
CA LEU A 94 -6.65 -10.15 -3.67
C LEU A 94 -5.77 -9.30 -2.75
N LEU A 95 -4.51 -9.68 -2.54
CA LEU A 95 -3.60 -9.02 -1.61
C LEU A 95 -3.08 -7.67 -2.11
N GLY A 96 -2.94 -7.47 -3.42
CA GLY A 96 -2.14 -6.35 -3.96
C GLY A 96 -2.62 -4.93 -3.62
N LEU A 97 -3.88 -4.76 -3.18
CA LEU A 97 -4.41 -3.45 -2.77
C LEU A 97 -4.02 -3.06 -1.34
N LEU A 98 -3.83 -4.03 -0.45
CA LEU A 98 -3.55 -3.76 0.97
C LEU A 98 -2.20 -3.03 1.16
N PRO A 99 -1.09 -3.44 0.52
CA PRO A 99 0.16 -2.70 0.65
C PRO A 99 0.10 -1.28 0.07
N LEU A 100 -0.85 -0.96 -0.82
CA LEU A 100 -1.07 0.40 -1.32
C LEU A 100 -1.79 1.31 -0.30
N CYS A 101 -2.48 0.73 0.69
CA CYS A 101 -3.10 1.50 1.77
C CYS A 101 -2.08 1.92 2.84
N GLU A 102 -0.94 1.23 2.97
CA GLU A 102 0.09 1.58 3.96
C GLU A 102 0.70 2.97 3.73
N PRO A 103 1.08 3.36 2.49
CA PRO A 103 1.52 4.71 2.21
C PRO A 103 0.48 5.77 2.59
N LEU A 104 -0.81 5.51 2.38
CA LEU A 104 -1.88 6.43 2.77
C LEU A 104 -1.87 6.69 4.28
N ILE A 105 -1.74 5.65 5.10
CA ILE A 105 -1.68 5.77 6.57
C ILE A 105 -0.36 6.42 7.02
N SER A 106 0.77 6.01 6.45
CA SER A 106 2.08 6.57 6.80
C SER A 106 2.15 8.06 6.47
N LEU A 107 1.65 8.49 5.30
CA LEU A 107 1.58 9.90 4.93
C LEU A 107 0.58 10.68 5.79
N LEU A 108 -0.58 10.09 6.12
CA LEU A 108 -1.51 10.67 7.09
C LEU A 108 -0.79 10.96 8.42
N LYS A 109 -0.06 9.98 8.95
CA LYS A 109 0.68 10.10 10.20
C LYS A 109 1.70 11.25 10.17
N PHE A 110 2.46 11.39 9.07
CA PHE A 110 3.38 12.50 8.91
C PHE A 110 2.67 13.85 8.79
N HIS A 111 1.53 13.89 8.10
CA HIS A 111 0.72 15.09 7.96
C HIS A 111 0.17 15.59 9.29
N VAL A 112 -0.51 14.71 10.04
CA VAL A 112 -1.16 15.10 11.31
C VAL A 112 -0.17 15.32 12.45
N ARG A 113 1.03 14.74 12.38
CA ARG A 113 2.10 14.95 13.37
C ARG A 113 3.11 16.01 12.97
N ARG A 114 2.83 16.81 11.94
CA ARG A 114 3.77 17.82 11.43
C ARG A 114 4.23 18.78 12.52
N ASN A 115 3.30 19.24 13.36
CA ASN A 115 3.57 20.19 14.45
C ASN A 115 3.90 19.53 15.80
N TRP A 116 3.78 18.21 15.91
CA TRP A 116 4.10 17.50 17.16
C TRP A 116 5.61 17.49 17.40
N ILE A 117 6.02 17.76 18.64
CA ILE A 117 7.42 17.76 19.08
C ILE A 117 7.55 16.76 20.23
N PRO A 118 8.47 15.79 20.16
CA PRO A 118 8.66 14.84 21.24
C PRO A 118 9.29 15.53 22.45
N THR A 119 8.61 15.50 23.59
CA THR A 119 9.10 15.98 24.88
C THR A 119 9.19 14.83 25.89
N PRO A 120 10.08 14.90 26.91
CA PRO A 120 10.18 13.85 27.95
C PRO A 120 8.86 13.55 28.66
N GLU A 121 7.99 14.55 28.81
CA GLU A 121 6.67 14.41 29.43
C GLU A 121 5.63 13.79 28.49
N ASN A 122 5.75 14.02 27.18
CA ASN A 122 4.80 13.57 26.15
C ASN A 122 5.44 12.62 25.11
N VAL A 123 6.24 11.66 25.58
CA VAL A 123 6.89 10.66 24.71
C VAL A 123 5.88 9.65 24.14
N ARG A 124 4.84 9.35 24.93
CA ARG A 124 3.76 8.44 24.53
C ARG A 124 2.59 9.31 24.10
N ASP A 125 2.41 9.48 22.80
CA ASP A 125 1.25 10.14 22.22
C ASP A 125 -0.04 9.39 22.62
N LYS A 126 -0.60 9.77 23.77
CA LYS A 126 -1.84 9.20 24.33
C LYS A 126 -3.08 9.91 23.79
N SER A 127 -2.90 10.83 22.84
CA SER A 127 -4.00 11.56 22.24
C SER A 127 -4.99 10.62 21.55
N ILE A 128 -6.22 11.09 21.38
CA ILE A 128 -7.25 10.39 20.61
C ILE A 128 -6.74 10.14 19.18
N LEU A 129 -6.04 11.11 18.59
CA LEU A 129 -5.42 11.00 17.28
C LEU A 129 -4.42 9.83 17.22
N GLY A 130 -3.54 9.71 18.22
CA GLY A 130 -2.61 8.58 18.32
C GLY A 130 -3.31 7.23 18.36
N ARG A 131 -4.47 7.13 19.04
CA ARG A 131 -5.29 5.89 19.07
C ARG A 131 -5.93 5.60 17.73
N VAL A 132 -6.46 6.62 17.04
CA VAL A 132 -7.07 6.45 15.71
C VAL A 132 -6.03 5.99 14.68
N LEU A 133 -4.84 6.60 14.67
CA LEU A 133 -3.75 6.18 13.79
C LEU A 133 -3.33 4.73 14.04
N TRP A 134 -3.20 4.35 15.32
CA TRP A 134 -2.88 2.98 15.69
C TRP A 134 -3.98 2.00 15.27
N LEU A 135 -5.26 2.38 15.39
CA LEU A 135 -6.39 1.58 14.94
C LEU A 135 -6.35 1.35 13.43
N LEU A 136 -6.04 2.38 12.63
CA LEU A 136 -5.90 2.27 11.17
C LEU A 136 -4.74 1.35 10.78
N GLU A 137 -3.57 1.51 11.40
CA GLU A 137 -2.40 0.63 11.19
C GLU A 137 -2.74 -0.83 11.54
N THR A 138 -3.46 -1.05 12.65
CA THR A 138 -3.87 -2.38 13.11
C THR A 138 -4.91 -3.00 12.19
N ALA A 139 -5.91 -2.22 11.75
CA ALA A 139 -6.91 -2.67 10.79
C ALA A 139 -6.27 -3.15 9.48
N LEU A 140 -5.27 -2.42 8.99
CA LEU A 140 -4.52 -2.81 7.80
C LEU A 140 -3.73 -4.11 8.02
N LEU A 141 -3.06 -4.25 9.16
CA LEU A 141 -2.33 -5.48 9.51
C LEU A 141 -3.28 -6.70 9.58
N VAL A 142 -4.44 -6.54 10.22
CA VAL A 142 -5.47 -7.59 10.26
C VAL A 142 -5.95 -7.92 8.85
N GLY A 143 -6.18 -6.92 7.99
CA GLY A 143 -6.53 -7.13 6.59
C GLY A 143 -5.49 -7.95 5.82
N ILE A 144 -4.19 -7.71 6.04
CA ILE A 144 -3.11 -8.49 5.43
C ILE A 144 -3.14 -9.94 5.91
N ILE A 145 -3.30 -10.18 7.22
CA ILE A 145 -3.39 -11.54 7.79
C ILE A 145 -4.59 -12.28 7.19
N LEU A 146 -5.77 -11.65 7.15
CA LEU A 146 -6.96 -12.23 6.54
C LEU A 146 -6.76 -12.52 5.06
N GLY A 147 -6.05 -11.65 4.33
CA GLY A 147 -5.73 -11.86 2.92
C GLY A 147 -4.83 -13.07 2.68
N VAL A 148 -3.84 -13.31 3.55
CA VAL A 148 -2.99 -14.50 3.48
C VAL A 148 -3.79 -15.77 3.78
N VAL A 149 -4.63 -15.75 4.83
CA VAL A 149 -5.49 -16.89 5.20
C VAL A 149 -6.54 -17.19 4.11
N ALA A 150 -7.16 -16.15 3.54
CA ALA A 150 -8.07 -16.30 2.41
C ALA A 150 -7.35 -16.89 1.20
N GLY A 151 -6.11 -16.47 0.95
CA GLY A 151 -5.27 -17.00 -0.10
C GLY A 151 -5.00 -18.49 0.06
N SER A 152 -4.63 -18.94 1.26
CA SER A 152 -4.36 -20.35 1.52
C SER A 152 -5.59 -21.25 1.41
N LYS A 153 -6.79 -20.73 1.68
CA LYS A 153 -8.06 -21.48 1.55
C LYS A 153 -8.65 -21.46 0.13
N THR A 154 -7.99 -20.81 -0.82
CA THR A 154 -8.53 -20.67 -2.19
C THR A 154 -8.57 -21.99 -2.93
N SER A 155 -7.60 -22.90 -2.74
CA SER A 155 -7.62 -24.25 -3.33
C SER A 155 -8.77 -25.08 -2.78
N ASP A 156 -8.91 -25.09 -1.46
CA ASP A 156 -9.84 -25.97 -0.75
C ASP A 156 -11.30 -25.57 -1.06
N ALA A 157 -11.55 -24.26 -1.13
CA ALA A 157 -12.84 -23.69 -1.51
C ALA A 157 -13.28 -23.98 -2.95
N MET A 158 -12.38 -24.48 -3.83
CA MET A 158 -12.78 -24.94 -5.18
C MET A 158 -13.48 -26.30 -5.13
N SER A 159 -13.25 -27.09 -4.09
CA SER A 159 -13.77 -28.45 -3.97
C SER A 159 -14.81 -28.60 -2.85
N ASP A 160 -14.77 -27.72 -1.84
CA ASP A 160 -15.61 -27.80 -0.65
C ASP A 160 -16.51 -26.55 -0.47
N PRO A 161 -17.85 -26.71 -0.45
CA PRO A 161 -18.80 -25.63 -0.17
C PRO A 161 -18.64 -24.94 1.19
N ASP A 162 -18.20 -25.65 2.23
CA ASP A 162 -18.04 -25.08 3.57
C ASP A 162 -16.84 -24.13 3.61
N GLU A 163 -15.75 -24.51 2.96
CA GLU A 163 -14.56 -23.66 2.79
C GLU A 163 -14.87 -22.43 1.92
N LEU A 164 -15.75 -22.55 0.93
CA LEU A 164 -16.24 -21.41 0.16
C LEU A 164 -16.95 -20.37 1.04
N SER A 165 -17.76 -20.79 2.01
CA SER A 165 -18.46 -19.87 2.91
C SER A 165 -17.46 -19.08 3.79
N SER A 166 -16.41 -19.77 4.25
CA SER A 166 -15.32 -19.17 5.02
C SER A 166 -14.53 -18.17 4.16
N LEU A 167 -14.19 -18.55 2.93
CA LEU A 167 -13.48 -17.70 1.97
C LEU A 167 -14.25 -16.40 1.69
N LYS A 168 -15.58 -16.46 1.50
CA LYS A 168 -16.42 -15.26 1.34
C LYS A 168 -16.36 -14.36 2.57
N SER A 169 -16.45 -14.94 3.77
CA SER A 169 -16.38 -14.21 5.03
C SER A 169 -15.05 -13.46 5.18
N TYR A 170 -13.92 -14.10 4.83
CA TYR A 170 -12.63 -13.42 4.84
C TYR A 170 -12.56 -12.27 3.83
N ARG A 171 -13.08 -12.46 2.61
CA ARG A 171 -13.09 -11.41 1.58
C ARG A 171 -13.96 -10.20 1.96
N TYR A 172 -15.08 -10.43 2.64
CA TYR A 172 -15.88 -9.36 3.22
C TYR A 172 -15.11 -8.61 4.29
N GLY A 173 -14.45 -9.32 5.20
CA GLY A 173 -13.61 -8.72 6.25
C GLY A 173 -12.48 -7.86 5.66
N ILE A 174 -11.76 -8.38 4.66
CA ILE A 174 -10.69 -7.65 3.97
C ILE A 174 -11.24 -6.38 3.30
N SER A 175 -12.34 -6.49 2.55
CA SER A 175 -12.92 -5.35 1.83
C SER A 175 -13.44 -4.29 2.79
N GLY A 176 -14.11 -4.69 3.88
CA GLY A 176 -14.61 -3.80 4.92
C GLY A 176 -13.49 -3.05 5.64
N LEU A 177 -12.44 -3.75 6.08
CA LEU A 177 -11.27 -3.13 6.73
C LEU A 177 -10.54 -2.18 5.78
N THR A 178 -10.40 -2.56 4.51
CA THR A 178 -9.74 -1.72 3.49
C THR A 178 -10.52 -0.43 3.25
N LEU A 179 -11.85 -0.53 3.07
CA LEU A 179 -12.73 0.63 2.93
C LEU A 179 -12.70 1.53 4.17
N PHE A 180 -12.73 0.92 5.36
CA PHE A 180 -12.62 1.66 6.62
C PHE A 180 -11.33 2.50 6.66
N VAL A 181 -10.18 1.93 6.28
CA VAL A 181 -8.91 2.65 6.21
C VAL A 181 -8.93 3.77 5.17
N ILE A 182 -9.38 3.47 3.95
CA ILE A 182 -9.39 4.40 2.81
C ILE A 182 -10.28 5.61 3.07
N VAL A 183 -11.43 5.42 3.72
CA VAL A 183 -12.38 6.50 4.01
C VAL A 183 -11.95 7.28 5.24
N THR A 184 -11.53 6.60 6.30
CA THR A 184 -11.20 7.26 7.57
C THR A 184 -9.93 8.10 7.46
N ALA A 185 -8.92 7.65 6.71
CA ALA A 185 -7.64 8.36 6.63
C ALA A 185 -7.77 9.81 6.08
N PRO A 186 -8.41 10.07 4.92
CA PRO A 186 -8.65 11.42 4.43
C PRO A 186 -9.56 12.26 5.34
N ILE A 187 -10.54 11.65 6.02
CA ILE A 187 -11.41 12.36 6.98
C ILE A 187 -10.59 12.88 8.16
N VAL A 188 -9.75 12.03 8.74
CA VAL A 188 -8.85 12.42 9.84
C VAL A 188 -7.88 13.50 9.38
N ALA A 189 -7.29 13.36 8.18
CA ALA A 189 -6.44 14.40 7.59
C ALA A 189 -7.18 15.74 7.46
N GLY A 190 -8.41 15.72 6.94
CA GLY A 190 -9.24 16.91 6.77
C GLY A 190 -9.52 17.59 8.10
N PHE A 191 -10.00 16.82 9.07
CA PHE A 191 -10.30 17.31 10.42
C PHE A 191 -9.09 17.99 11.08
N CYS A 192 -7.93 17.31 11.12
CA CYS A 192 -6.69 17.90 11.67
C CYS A 192 -6.23 19.13 10.88
N THR A 193 -6.41 19.14 9.55
CA THR A 193 -6.05 20.29 8.72
C THR A 193 -6.87 21.52 9.05
N PHE A 194 -8.18 21.36 9.29
CA PHE A 194 -9.05 22.46 9.67
C PHE A 194 -8.82 22.93 11.11
N GLN A 195 -8.56 22.01 12.05
CA GLN A 195 -8.36 22.37 13.45
C GLN A 195 -7.00 23.00 13.73
N GLU A 196 -5.92 22.44 13.16
CA GLU A 196 -4.55 22.84 13.47
C GLU A 196 -3.93 23.76 12.40
N GLY A 197 -4.67 24.10 11.35
CA GLY A 197 -4.18 24.97 10.28
C GLY A 197 -3.06 24.34 9.44
N LEU A 198 -3.09 23.02 9.25
CA LEU A 198 -2.07 22.30 8.46
C LEU A 198 -2.11 22.69 6.97
N PRO A 199 -1.04 22.45 6.21
CA PRO A 199 -1.05 22.72 4.77
C PRO A 199 -2.12 21.93 4.02
N ARG A 200 -2.77 22.57 3.04
CA ARG A 200 -3.85 21.96 2.24
C ARG A 200 -3.35 21.05 1.11
N GLN A 201 -2.11 21.23 0.64
CA GLN A 201 -1.56 20.41 -0.45
C GLN A 201 -1.42 18.92 -0.06
N PRO A 202 -0.87 18.56 1.11
CA PRO A 202 -0.82 17.16 1.55
C PRO A 202 -2.21 16.56 1.78
N LEU A 203 -3.17 17.37 2.27
CA LEU A 203 -4.57 16.94 2.40
C LEU A 203 -5.15 16.58 1.02
N ALA A 204 -5.01 17.47 0.03
CA ALA A 204 -5.50 17.21 -1.32
C ALA A 204 -4.87 15.93 -1.90
N PHE A 205 -3.58 15.71 -1.67
CA PHE A 205 -2.90 14.49 -2.09
C PHE A 205 -3.48 13.23 -1.43
N LEU A 206 -3.72 13.25 -0.11
CA LEU A 206 -4.34 12.13 0.62
C LEU A 206 -5.76 11.86 0.15
N VAL A 207 -6.56 12.90 -0.09
CA VAL A 207 -7.93 12.77 -0.62
C VAL A 207 -7.91 12.17 -2.03
N CYS A 208 -7.02 12.64 -2.91
CA CYS A 208 -6.87 12.08 -4.24
C CYS A 208 -6.46 10.59 -4.20
N CYS A 209 -5.48 10.23 -3.36
CA CYS A 209 -5.06 8.84 -3.19
C CYS A 209 -6.21 7.97 -2.65
N GLY A 210 -6.94 8.46 -1.65
CA GLY A 210 -8.12 7.78 -1.10
C GLY A 210 -9.21 7.57 -2.14
N ALA A 211 -9.51 8.60 -2.95
CA ALA A 211 -10.50 8.50 -4.02
C ALA A 211 -10.11 7.48 -5.10
N ILE A 212 -8.83 7.44 -5.49
CA ILE A 212 -8.32 6.44 -6.44
C ILE A 212 -8.40 5.03 -5.85
N LEU A 213 -8.01 4.84 -4.58
CA LEU A 213 -8.09 3.56 -3.87
C LEU A 213 -9.53 3.07 -3.65
N LEU A 214 -10.49 3.99 -3.56
CA LEU A 214 -11.89 3.65 -3.34
C LEU A 214 -12.48 2.85 -4.51
N ILE A 215 -12.07 3.16 -5.75
CA ILE A 215 -12.55 2.50 -6.97
C ILE A 215 -12.30 0.98 -6.93
N PRO A 216 -11.05 0.48 -6.80
CA PRO A 216 -10.78 -0.96 -6.74
C PRO A 216 -11.35 -1.60 -5.48
N SER A 217 -11.45 -0.88 -4.35
CA SER A 217 -12.06 -1.43 -3.13
C SER A 217 -13.56 -1.69 -3.29
N ILE A 218 -14.31 -0.74 -3.86
CA ILE A 218 -15.74 -0.90 -4.14
C ILE A 218 -15.94 -2.01 -5.17
N TYR A 219 -15.13 -2.04 -6.23
CA TYR A 219 -15.20 -3.08 -7.24
C TYR A 219 -14.97 -4.48 -6.65
N LYS A 220 -13.94 -4.67 -5.81
CA LYS A 220 -13.69 -5.97 -5.16
C LYS A 220 -14.80 -6.37 -4.20
N LEU A 221 -15.41 -5.41 -3.50
CA LEU A 221 -16.58 -5.67 -2.68
C LEU A 221 -17.77 -6.11 -3.54
N ASP A 222 -18.03 -5.43 -4.65
CA ASP A 222 -19.13 -5.75 -5.56
C ASP A 222 -18.98 -7.15 -6.18
N ILE A 223 -17.78 -7.53 -6.67
CA ILE A 223 -17.53 -8.89 -7.17
C ILE A 223 -17.72 -9.95 -6.08
N THR A 224 -17.49 -9.60 -4.81
CA THR A 224 -17.71 -10.52 -3.69
C THR A 224 -19.20 -10.70 -3.40
N LEU A 225 -19.99 -9.63 -3.52
CA LEU A 225 -21.45 -9.63 -3.32
C LEU A 225 -22.21 -10.23 -4.51
N HIS A 226 -21.81 -9.86 -5.72
CA HIS A 226 -22.44 -10.21 -7.00
C HIS A 226 -21.38 -10.80 -7.95
N PRO A 227 -21.00 -12.08 -7.78
CA PRO A 227 -19.99 -12.71 -8.61
C PRO A 227 -20.40 -12.65 -10.10
N PRO A 228 -19.61 -11.97 -10.97
CA PRO A 228 -19.93 -11.90 -12.38
C PRO A 228 -19.70 -13.25 -13.05
N SER A 229 -20.28 -13.45 -14.24
CA SER A 229 -19.97 -14.64 -15.03
C SER A 229 -18.49 -14.66 -15.41
N SER A 230 -17.82 -15.78 -15.13
CA SER A 230 -16.35 -15.93 -15.24
C SER A 230 -15.80 -15.77 -16.66
N PHE A 231 -16.68 -15.77 -17.67
CA PHE A 231 -16.35 -15.71 -19.09
C PHE A 231 -16.80 -14.42 -19.79
N SER A 232 -17.52 -13.53 -19.10
CA SER A 232 -18.04 -12.33 -19.75
C SER A 232 -16.92 -11.35 -20.12
N ALA A 233 -16.91 -10.92 -21.39
CA ALA A 233 -16.01 -9.89 -21.88
C ALA A 233 -16.15 -8.56 -21.11
N SER A 234 -17.38 -8.21 -20.73
CA SER A 234 -17.68 -7.02 -19.94
C SER A 234 -17.07 -7.08 -18.54
N SER A 235 -17.10 -8.27 -17.90
CA SER A 235 -16.47 -8.47 -16.59
C SER A 235 -14.96 -8.21 -16.63
N LYS A 236 -14.31 -8.62 -17.72
CA LYS A 236 -12.87 -8.43 -17.93
C LYS A 236 -12.50 -6.99 -18.19
N ALA A 237 -13.25 -6.31 -19.06
CA ALA A 237 -13.06 -4.88 -19.28
C ALA A 237 -13.21 -4.11 -17.96
N THR A 238 -14.23 -4.43 -17.17
CA THR A 238 -14.46 -3.86 -15.85
C THR A 238 -13.29 -4.13 -14.89
N PHE A 239 -12.72 -5.33 -14.90
CA PHE A 239 -11.54 -5.66 -14.09
C PHE A 239 -10.34 -4.75 -14.40
N TYR A 240 -10.01 -4.59 -15.68
CA TYR A 240 -8.88 -3.74 -16.05
C TYR A 240 -9.15 -2.25 -15.78
N CYS A 241 -10.37 -1.77 -16.03
CA CYS A 241 -10.74 -0.37 -15.83
C CYS A 241 -10.92 0.03 -14.36
N LEU A 242 -11.54 -0.83 -13.54
CA LEU A 242 -11.88 -0.51 -12.14
C LEU A 242 -10.89 -1.08 -11.13
N SER A 243 -10.07 -2.07 -11.49
CA SER A 243 -9.03 -2.61 -10.61
C SER A 243 -7.63 -2.24 -11.08
N ALA A 244 -7.24 -2.67 -12.29
CA ALA A 244 -5.85 -2.57 -12.74
C ALA A 244 -5.40 -1.11 -12.95
N LEU A 245 -6.23 -0.32 -13.65
CA LEU A 245 -5.91 1.07 -13.99
C LEU A 245 -5.80 1.98 -12.75
N PRO A 246 -6.74 1.99 -11.79
CA PRO A 246 -6.60 2.80 -10.58
C PRO A 246 -5.38 2.43 -9.75
N GLU A 247 -5.06 1.14 -9.63
CA GLU A 247 -3.86 0.68 -8.92
C GLU A 247 -2.58 1.18 -9.64
N TRP A 248 -2.52 1.12 -10.97
CA TRP A 248 -1.40 1.67 -11.74
C TRP A 248 -1.26 3.20 -11.59
N ILE A 249 -2.38 3.94 -11.68
CA ILE A 249 -2.41 5.40 -11.47
C ILE A 249 -1.87 5.72 -10.09
N LEU A 250 -2.32 5.02 -9.05
CA LEU A 250 -1.89 5.28 -7.69
C LEU A 250 -0.39 5.03 -7.48
N VAL A 251 0.14 3.92 -8.01
CA VAL A 251 1.59 3.65 -7.96
C VAL A 251 2.36 4.75 -8.68
N THR A 252 1.85 5.21 -9.84
CA THR A 252 2.44 6.33 -10.58
C THR A 252 2.41 7.62 -9.77
N VAL A 253 1.32 7.92 -9.08
CA VAL A 253 1.20 9.10 -8.21
C VAL A 253 2.18 9.03 -7.04
N TYR A 254 2.30 7.87 -6.37
CA TYR A 254 3.25 7.69 -5.27
C TYR A 254 4.71 7.82 -5.72
N LEU A 255 5.08 7.27 -6.87
CA LEU A 255 6.44 7.37 -7.41
C LEU A 255 6.73 8.73 -8.06
N GLY A 256 5.70 9.37 -8.61
CA GLY A 256 5.81 10.63 -9.36
C GLY A 256 5.94 11.85 -8.47
N VAL A 257 5.31 11.86 -7.30
CA VAL A 257 5.33 13.01 -6.37
C VAL A 257 6.49 12.91 -5.39
N ASP A 258 7.13 14.05 -5.11
CA ASP A 258 8.13 14.14 -4.04
C ASP A 258 7.45 14.15 -2.66
N LEU A 259 7.22 12.95 -2.12
CA LEU A 259 6.59 12.76 -0.81
C LEU A 259 7.40 13.38 0.32
N GLU A 260 8.73 13.46 0.20
CA GLU A 260 9.58 14.08 1.22
C GLU A 260 9.30 15.57 1.32
N SER A 261 9.30 16.28 0.21
CA SER A 261 8.99 17.71 0.17
C SER A 261 7.57 18.01 0.66
N LEU A 262 6.59 17.20 0.22
CA LEU A 262 5.19 17.44 0.52
C LEU A 262 4.84 17.17 2.00
N PHE A 263 5.32 16.06 2.57
CA PHE A 263 4.95 15.59 3.91
C PHE A 263 6.05 15.75 4.98
N ALA A 264 7.24 16.21 4.62
CA ALA A 264 8.41 16.27 5.51
C ALA A 264 8.70 14.90 6.17
N VAL A 265 8.71 13.84 5.36
CA VAL A 265 8.75 12.45 5.83
C VAL A 265 9.97 12.17 6.72
N LYS A 266 11.17 12.58 6.31
CA LYS A 266 12.40 12.34 7.08
C LYS A 266 12.42 13.08 8.40
N GLU A 267 11.84 14.28 8.47
CA GLU A 267 11.69 15.02 9.73
C GLU A 267 10.72 14.28 10.65
N GLY A 268 9.59 13.80 10.12
CA GLY A 268 8.67 12.93 10.86
C GLY A 268 9.34 11.66 11.40
N GLN A 269 10.16 10.99 10.59
CA GLN A 269 10.93 9.82 11.00
C GLN A 269 12.00 10.15 12.04
N TRP A 270 12.61 11.34 11.97
CA TRP A 270 13.55 11.81 12.98
C TRP A 270 12.84 12.00 14.33
N LYS A 271 11.68 12.67 14.36
CA LYS A 271 10.83 12.83 15.56
C LYS A 271 10.52 11.48 16.21
N GLU A 272 10.11 10.48 15.42
CA GLU A 272 9.83 9.14 15.94
C GLU A 272 11.08 8.44 16.51
N ARG A 273 12.25 8.61 15.86
CA ARG A 273 13.52 8.06 16.35
C ARG A 273 13.93 8.71 17.67
N VAL A 274 13.82 10.03 17.78
CA VAL A 274 14.12 10.77 19.02
C VAL A 274 13.17 10.35 20.13
N ALA A 275 11.86 10.29 19.87
CA ALA A 275 10.87 9.81 20.83
C ALA A 275 11.19 8.38 21.33
N LYS A 276 11.60 7.49 20.42
CA LYS A 276 12.02 6.13 20.77
C LYS A 276 13.30 6.12 21.63
N LYS A 277 14.26 7.03 21.39
CA LYS A 277 15.48 7.18 22.21
C LYS A 277 15.14 7.76 23.60
N MET A 278 14.29 8.78 23.68
CA MET A 278 13.80 9.35 24.94
C MET A 278 13.10 8.30 25.79
N ARG A 279 12.22 7.47 25.20
CA ARG A 279 11.55 6.36 25.91
C ARG A 279 12.53 5.34 26.51
N LYS A 280 13.70 5.18 25.88
CA LYS A 280 14.75 4.26 26.35
C LYS A 280 15.74 4.94 27.32
N GLY A 281 15.51 6.20 27.70
CA GLY A 281 16.45 6.99 28.50
C GLY A 281 17.77 7.31 27.81
N LYS A 282 17.89 7.07 26.49
CA LYS A 282 19.11 7.30 25.70
C LYS A 282 19.22 8.74 25.16
N TRP A 283 18.21 9.57 25.42
CA TRP A 283 18.17 10.97 25.01
C TRP A 283 17.54 11.77 26.14
N THR A 284 18.33 12.66 26.74
CA THR A 284 17.95 13.46 27.92
C THR A 284 17.84 14.95 27.60
N GLY A 285 18.30 15.38 26.42
CA GLY A 285 18.24 16.78 25.98
C GLY A 285 16.90 17.19 25.35
N PRO A 286 16.70 18.49 25.09
CA PRO A 286 15.55 18.97 24.32
C PRO A 286 15.52 18.34 22.92
N TYR A 287 14.37 18.41 22.26
CA TYR A 287 14.28 18.05 20.86
C TYR A 287 15.13 19.01 20.03
N VAL A 288 15.90 18.46 19.09
CA VAL A 288 16.71 19.20 18.12
C VAL A 288 16.21 18.80 16.74
N ALA A 289 15.95 19.77 15.87
CA ALA A 289 15.51 19.52 14.50
C ALA A 289 16.57 18.69 13.75
N ARG A 290 16.16 17.90 12.75
CA ARG A 290 17.10 17.01 12.06
C ARG A 290 18.28 17.78 11.46
N ASP A 291 18.00 18.87 10.75
CA ASP A 291 19.03 19.64 10.06
C ASP A 291 20.01 20.29 11.05
N GLU A 292 19.53 20.71 12.22
CA GLU A 292 20.37 21.22 13.30
C GLU A 292 21.27 20.11 13.89
N PHE A 293 20.71 18.92 14.13
CA PHE A 293 21.48 17.78 14.59
C PHE A 293 22.58 17.37 13.60
N GLU A 294 22.25 17.30 12.30
CA GLU A 294 23.20 16.95 11.23
C GLU A 294 24.31 18.01 11.08
N MET A 295 24.00 19.30 11.28
CA MET A 295 25.01 20.37 11.32
C MET A 295 25.97 20.22 12.50
N HIS A 296 25.46 19.90 13.70
CA HIS A 296 26.31 19.68 14.87
C HIS A 296 27.22 18.46 14.73
N GLU A 297 26.70 17.36 14.19
CA GLU A 297 27.47 16.13 13.95
C GLU A 297 28.58 16.37 12.92
N THR A 298 28.26 17.04 11.80
CA THR A 298 29.26 17.40 10.77
C THR A 298 30.36 18.31 11.33
N ARG A 299 30.01 19.26 12.21
CA ARG A 299 30.99 20.15 12.86
C ARG A 299 31.87 19.39 13.85
N ALA A 300 31.31 18.46 14.62
CA ALA A 300 32.06 17.65 15.57
C ALA A 300 33.07 16.74 14.86
N ASP A 301 32.67 16.09 13.76
CA ASP A 301 33.56 15.26 12.94
C ASP A 301 34.68 16.06 12.28
N GLY A 302 34.37 17.29 11.83
CA GLY A 302 35.37 18.22 11.29
C GLY A 302 36.44 18.60 12.32
N VAL A 303 36.02 18.94 13.55
CA VAL A 303 36.94 19.27 14.65
C VAL A 303 37.80 18.06 15.07
N GLN A 304 37.22 16.85 15.05
CA GLN A 304 38.01 15.65 15.34
C GLN A 304 39.06 15.37 14.25
N ARG A 305 38.73 15.53 12.95
CA ARG A 305 39.71 15.36 11.88
C ARG A 305 40.88 16.33 11.97
N THR A 306 40.62 17.62 12.21
CA THR A 306 41.70 18.61 12.35
C THR A 306 42.62 18.28 13.53
N ALA A 307 42.06 17.81 14.66
CA ALA A 307 42.85 17.42 15.82
C ALA A 307 43.71 16.14 15.61
N TRP A 308 43.38 15.32 14.62
CA TRP A 308 44.21 14.19 14.19
C TRP A 308 45.31 14.63 13.22
N GLU A 309 45.03 15.55 12.31
CA GLU A 309 46.00 16.10 11.36
C GLU A 309 47.11 16.91 12.07
N ASP A 310 46.78 17.64 13.15
CA ASP A 310 47.76 18.39 13.95
C ASP A 310 48.71 17.50 14.79
N LYS A 311 48.46 16.19 14.86
CA LYS A 311 49.27 15.23 15.65
C LYS A 311 50.20 14.36 14.81
N VAL A 312 50.19 14.51 13.48
CA VAL A 312 51.03 13.76 12.52
C VAL A 312 52.07 14.69 11.94
#